data_AF-A0A151X5L6-F1
#
_entry.id   AF-A0A151X5L6-F1
#
_cell.length_a   1.000
_cell.length_b   1.000
_cell.length_c   1.000
_cell.angle_alpha   90.00
_cell.angle_beta   90.00
_cell.angle_gamma   90.00
#
_symmetry.space_group_name_H-M   'P 1'
#
loop_
_entity.id
_entity.type
_entity.pdbx_description
1 polymer ?
#
loop_
_entity_poly.entity_id
_entity_poly.type
_entity_poly.pdbx_seq_one_letter_code
_entity_poly.pdbx_strand_id
1 'polypeptide(L)'
;MVVRQYQEELKYLEKINECCWRIKKGFQPNMKVEGVFYVNNTLERLMFDELHNACRPGAIGGFLPGMKQIANVAALPGNMAAFDMDDPKSIISPGGVGFDINCGVRLLRTNLFESDVLPIKEQLAQSMFDHIPVGVGSKGIIPMNAQDLEEALEMGMDWSLREGYIWAEDKEHCEEYGRMLNADPSKVSMRAKKRGLPQLGTLGAGNHYAEIQVVDEIYDKWAACKMGIEEKGQICVMIHSGSRGFGHQVATDALVQMEKAMKRDNIEVNDRQLACAHIKSQEGQDYLKAMAAAANFAWVNRSSMTFLSRQAFAKQFNSSPDDLDMHVIYDVSHNVAKIEEHLVEGKQKTLLVHRKGSTRAFPPHHPLIPVDYQLIGQPVLIGGTMGTCSYVLTGTEQGMKETFGSTCHGAGRALSRAKSRRNLDYMQVLEKLEQLGISIRVASPKLVMEEAPESYKNVTDVVNTCHAAGISKKCIKLRPIAVIKG
;
A
#
# COMPACT_ATOMS: atom_id res chain seq x y z
N MET A 1 13.78 -9.58 -26.27
CA MET A 1 12.32 -9.43 -26.43
C MET A 1 12.03 -9.08 -27.88
N VAL A 2 11.16 -9.84 -28.56
CA VAL A 2 10.62 -9.43 -29.86
C VAL A 2 9.81 -8.16 -29.59
N VAL A 3 10.23 -7.01 -30.13
CA VAL A 3 9.48 -5.76 -30.01
C VAL A 3 8.36 -5.83 -31.03
N ARG A 4 7.20 -6.37 -30.61
CA ARG A 4 5.99 -6.33 -31.41
C ARG A 4 5.54 -4.90 -31.62
N GLN A 5 4.99 -4.64 -32.81
CA GLN A 5 4.41 -3.34 -33.09
C GLN A 5 3.12 -3.16 -32.28
N TYR A 6 2.77 -1.90 -31.98
CA TYR A 6 1.59 -1.58 -31.18
C TYR A 6 0.29 -2.25 -31.71
N GLN A 7 0.10 -2.27 -33.03
CA GLN A 7 -1.07 -2.90 -33.66
C GLN A 7 -1.13 -4.43 -33.46
N GLU A 8 0.01 -5.09 -33.27
CA GLU A 8 0.06 -6.52 -32.98
C GLU A 8 -0.27 -6.79 -31.51
N GLU A 9 0.18 -5.92 -30.60
CA GLU A 9 -0.15 -5.99 -29.17
C GLU A 9 -1.66 -5.86 -28.94
N LEU A 10 -2.33 -4.96 -29.67
CA LEU A 10 -3.78 -4.74 -29.56
C LEU A 10 -4.63 -6.00 -29.83
N LYS A 11 -4.14 -6.95 -30.64
CA LYS A 11 -4.87 -8.19 -30.97
C LYS A 11 -5.10 -9.09 -29.76
N TYR A 12 -4.32 -8.92 -28.70
CA TYR A 12 -4.46 -9.68 -27.46
C TYR A 12 -5.29 -8.95 -26.40
N LEU A 13 -5.78 -7.74 -26.68
CA LEU A 13 -6.57 -6.96 -25.72
C LEU A 13 -8.05 -7.02 -26.13
N GLU A 14 -8.91 -7.37 -25.19
CA GLU A 14 -10.36 -7.48 -25.41
C GLU A 14 -11.12 -6.74 -24.30
N LYS A 15 -12.00 -5.82 -24.68
CA LYS A 15 -12.86 -5.12 -23.73
C LYS A 15 -13.99 -6.07 -23.30
N ILE A 16 -14.06 -6.37 -22.00
CA ILE A 16 -15.12 -7.23 -21.44
C ILE A 16 -16.36 -6.38 -21.16
N ASN A 17 -16.18 -5.24 -20.51
CA ASN A 17 -17.24 -4.28 -20.20
C ASN A 17 -16.66 -2.85 -20.10
N GLU A 18 -17.46 -1.87 -19.68
CA GLU A 18 -17.05 -0.47 -19.63
C GLU A 18 -15.80 -0.20 -18.80
N CYS A 19 -15.57 -0.98 -17.75
CA CYS A 19 -14.48 -0.79 -16.80
C CYS A 19 -13.46 -1.93 -16.79
N CYS A 20 -13.57 -2.93 -17.66
CA CYS A 20 -12.79 -4.17 -17.58
C CYS A 20 -12.28 -4.64 -18.94
N TRP A 21 -11.00 -5.01 -18.97
CA TRP A 21 -10.30 -5.51 -20.13
C TRP A 21 -9.59 -6.83 -19.82
N ARG A 22 -9.60 -7.74 -20.78
CA ARG A 22 -8.87 -9.01 -20.80
C ARG A 22 -7.59 -8.87 -21.60
N ILE A 23 -6.51 -9.43 -21.07
CA ILE A 23 -5.25 -9.67 -21.76
C ILE A 23 -5.18 -11.17 -22.09
N LYS A 24 -5.36 -11.49 -23.37
CA LYS A 24 -5.32 -12.87 -23.89
C LYS A 24 -3.92 -13.47 -23.76
N LYS A 25 -3.87 -14.80 -23.61
CA LYS A 25 -2.61 -15.55 -23.63
C LYS A 25 -1.82 -15.24 -24.90
N GLY A 26 -0.50 -15.12 -24.76
CA GLY A 26 0.41 -14.74 -25.84
C GLY A 26 0.71 -13.25 -25.94
N PHE A 27 0.08 -12.38 -25.13
CA PHE A 27 0.51 -10.98 -25.00
C PHE A 27 1.91 -10.86 -24.38
N GLN A 28 2.37 -11.83 -23.61
CA GLN A 28 3.78 -12.02 -23.31
C GLN A 28 4.13 -13.49 -23.55
N PRO A 29 5.40 -13.81 -23.86
CA PRO A 29 5.85 -15.21 -23.91
C PRO A 29 5.50 -15.92 -22.60
N ASN A 30 5.16 -17.20 -22.70
CA ASN A 30 4.94 -18.09 -21.56
C ASN A 30 3.72 -17.80 -20.65
N MET A 31 2.80 -16.91 -21.04
CA MET A 31 1.54 -16.68 -20.30
C MET A 31 0.78 -17.98 -20.03
N LYS A 32 0.58 -18.30 -18.74
CA LYS A 32 -0.15 -19.49 -18.27
C LYS A 32 -1.64 -19.24 -18.13
N VAL A 33 -2.01 -18.03 -17.73
CA VAL A 33 -3.40 -17.57 -17.53
C VAL A 33 -3.64 -16.28 -18.32
N GLU A 34 -4.91 -15.90 -18.47
CA GLU A 34 -5.26 -14.58 -18.98
C GLU A 34 -5.05 -13.51 -17.89
N GLY A 35 -4.76 -12.29 -18.31
CA GLY A 35 -4.72 -11.13 -17.42
C GLY A 35 -6.04 -10.38 -17.44
N VAL A 36 -6.38 -9.70 -16.36
CA VAL A 36 -7.51 -8.77 -16.29
C VAL A 36 -7.04 -7.44 -15.70
N PHE A 37 -7.53 -6.34 -16.24
CA PHE A 37 -7.31 -5.02 -15.66
C PHE A 37 -8.55 -4.15 -15.74
N TYR A 38 -8.67 -3.25 -14.76
CA TYR A 38 -9.82 -2.37 -14.61
C TYR A 38 -9.43 -0.92 -14.90
N VAL A 39 -10.13 -0.28 -15.84
CA VAL A 39 -9.91 1.12 -16.24
C VAL A 39 -11.20 1.76 -16.73
N ASN A 40 -11.47 3.01 -16.36
CA ASN A 40 -12.45 3.85 -17.04
C ASN A 40 -11.87 4.47 -18.32
N ASN A 41 -12.69 5.21 -19.08
CA ASN A 41 -12.27 5.85 -20.34
C ASN A 41 -11.01 6.76 -20.21
N THR A 42 -10.83 7.44 -19.09
CA THR A 42 -9.67 8.32 -18.85
C THR A 42 -8.41 7.49 -18.62
N LEU A 43 -8.48 6.51 -17.73
CA LEU A 43 -7.37 5.62 -17.38
C LEU A 43 -7.00 4.68 -18.54
N GLU A 44 -7.98 4.30 -19.35
CA GLU A 44 -7.79 3.52 -20.57
C GLU A 44 -6.79 4.23 -21.47
N ARG A 45 -7.02 5.51 -21.81
CA ARG A 45 -6.10 6.29 -22.65
C ARG A 45 -4.67 6.27 -22.11
N LEU A 46 -4.49 6.51 -20.80
CA LEU A 46 -3.16 6.48 -20.17
C LEU A 46 -2.49 5.10 -20.29
N MET A 47 -3.22 4.01 -20.06
CA MET A 47 -2.68 2.65 -20.16
C MET A 47 -2.28 2.29 -21.59
N PHE A 48 -3.08 2.67 -22.58
CA PHE A 48 -2.79 2.43 -23.99
C PHE A 48 -1.65 3.33 -24.50
N ASP A 49 -1.53 4.57 -23.99
CA ASP A 49 -0.40 5.46 -24.27
C ASP A 49 0.92 4.90 -23.68
N GLU A 50 0.89 4.35 -22.46
CA GLU A 50 2.04 3.64 -21.88
C GLU A 50 2.47 2.47 -22.78
N LEU A 51 1.52 1.65 -23.23
CA LEU A 51 1.79 0.53 -24.13
C LEU A 51 2.37 1.00 -25.47
N HIS A 52 1.77 2.02 -26.08
CA HIS A 52 2.21 2.59 -27.34
C HIS A 52 3.65 3.13 -27.24
N ASN A 53 3.97 3.85 -26.16
CA ASN A 53 5.32 4.37 -25.93
C ASN A 53 6.35 3.25 -25.76
N ALA A 54 6.00 2.14 -25.12
CA ALA A 54 6.90 1.00 -24.95
C ALA A 54 7.12 0.17 -26.23
N CYS A 55 6.28 0.35 -27.26
CA CYS A 55 6.46 -0.26 -28.58
C CYS A 55 7.36 0.58 -29.51
N ARG A 56 7.81 1.78 -29.09
CA ARG A 56 8.63 2.65 -29.93
C ARG A 56 10.08 2.12 -30.06
N PRO A 57 10.65 2.06 -31.27
CA PRO A 57 12.04 1.68 -31.48
C PRO A 57 12.99 2.59 -30.68
N GLY A 58 13.98 2.02 -29.99
CA GLY A 58 14.99 2.77 -29.22
C GLY A 58 14.55 3.26 -27.84
N ALA A 59 13.34 2.91 -27.38
CA ALA A 59 12.92 3.19 -26.01
C ALA A 59 13.72 2.32 -25.01
N ILE A 60 14.80 2.89 -24.46
CA ILE A 60 15.57 2.32 -23.36
C ILE A 60 15.38 3.24 -22.14
N GLY A 61 14.86 2.71 -21.03
CA GLY A 61 14.84 3.42 -19.74
C GLY A 61 13.54 4.09 -19.30
N GLY A 62 12.39 3.42 -19.45
CA GLY A 62 11.09 3.82 -18.87
C GLY A 62 10.52 2.77 -17.90
N PHE A 63 9.44 3.11 -17.17
CA PHE A 63 8.66 2.14 -16.40
C PHE A 63 8.01 1.13 -17.36
N LEU A 64 8.02 -0.17 -17.02
CA LEU A 64 7.33 -1.19 -17.81
C LEU A 64 5.82 -0.86 -17.83
N PRO A 65 5.13 -0.80 -18.98
CA PRO A 65 3.70 -0.47 -19.02
C PRO A 65 2.87 -1.36 -18.10
N GLY A 66 1.83 -0.82 -17.47
CA GLY A 66 0.98 -1.59 -16.55
C GLY A 66 0.45 -2.89 -17.18
N MET A 67 0.05 -2.86 -18.45
CA MET A 67 -0.41 -4.05 -19.19
C MET A 67 0.69 -5.13 -19.32
N LYS A 68 1.93 -4.71 -19.59
CA LYS A 68 3.07 -5.62 -19.69
C LYS A 68 3.49 -6.15 -18.32
N GLN A 69 3.31 -5.37 -17.25
CA GLN A 69 3.50 -5.85 -15.89
C GLN A 69 2.51 -6.96 -15.56
N ILE A 70 1.21 -6.74 -15.78
CA ILE A 70 0.16 -7.76 -15.57
C ILE A 70 0.44 -9.01 -16.41
N ALA A 71 0.82 -8.85 -17.67
CA ALA A 71 1.09 -10.01 -18.52
C ALA A 71 2.38 -10.76 -18.18
N ASN A 72 3.44 -10.05 -17.76
CA ASN A 72 4.66 -10.69 -17.24
C ASN A 72 4.35 -11.51 -15.99
N VAL A 73 3.35 -11.07 -15.25
CA VAL A 73 2.83 -11.74 -14.09
C VAL A 73 1.98 -12.94 -14.42
N ALA A 74 1.20 -12.89 -15.49
CA ALA A 74 0.54 -14.06 -16.04
C ALA A 74 1.52 -15.03 -16.73
N ALA A 75 2.73 -14.57 -17.10
CA ALA A 75 3.82 -15.38 -17.63
C ALA A 75 4.67 -16.04 -16.53
N LEU A 76 4.78 -15.35 -15.40
CA LEU A 76 5.00 -15.98 -14.11
C LEU A 76 3.65 -16.44 -13.56
N PRO A 77 3.60 -16.73 -12.27
CA PRO A 77 2.30 -16.75 -11.64
C PRO A 77 1.89 -15.50 -10.81
N GLY A 78 2.62 -14.34 -10.76
CA GLY A 78 1.97 -12.99 -10.79
C GLY A 78 2.16 -11.76 -9.80
N ASN A 79 1.36 -10.63 -9.93
CA ASN A 79 1.54 -9.18 -9.50
C ASN A 79 0.51 -8.72 -8.44
N MET A 80 -0.79 -8.69 -8.81
CA MET A 80 -1.80 -9.24 -7.93
C MET A 80 -2.06 -10.62 -8.51
N ALA A 81 -1.67 -11.65 -7.78
CA ALA A 81 -1.87 -12.99 -8.26
C ALA A 81 -1.87 -13.99 -7.14
N ALA A 82 -2.60 -15.06 -7.39
CA ALA A 82 -2.87 -16.08 -6.42
C ALA A 82 -2.30 -17.41 -6.94
N PHE A 83 -1.44 -18.01 -6.11
CA PHE A 83 -0.69 -19.20 -6.45
C PHE A 83 -1.21 -20.35 -5.59
N ASP A 84 -1.57 -21.46 -6.21
CA ASP A 84 -2.10 -22.62 -5.52
C ASP A 84 -1.04 -23.24 -4.59
N MET A 85 -1.30 -23.27 -3.28
CA MET A 85 -0.35 -23.81 -2.29
C MET A 85 -0.15 -25.33 -2.44
N ASP A 86 -1.11 -26.02 -3.07
CA ASP A 86 -1.03 -27.46 -3.30
C ASP A 86 -0.18 -27.80 -4.54
N ASP A 87 -0.10 -26.90 -5.52
CA ASP A 87 0.76 -27.09 -6.69
C ASP A 87 2.24 -26.94 -6.30
N PRO A 88 3.07 -28.01 -6.42
CA PRO A 88 4.49 -27.95 -6.10
C PRO A 88 5.27 -26.98 -7.01
N LYS A 89 4.71 -26.59 -8.16
CA LYS A 89 5.31 -25.63 -9.09
C LYS A 89 4.98 -24.18 -8.75
N SER A 90 4.04 -23.92 -7.84
CA SER A 90 3.72 -22.56 -7.40
C SER A 90 4.94 -21.88 -6.78
N ILE A 91 5.03 -20.57 -6.96
CA ILE A 91 6.20 -19.78 -6.57
C ILE A 91 5.83 -18.65 -5.63
N ILE A 92 6.86 -18.08 -5.01
CA ILE A 92 6.83 -16.79 -4.37
C ILE A 92 7.87 -15.89 -5.02
N SER A 93 7.48 -14.65 -5.35
CA SER A 93 8.39 -13.62 -5.89
C SER A 93 8.40 -12.35 -5.01
N PRO A 94 9.56 -11.89 -4.54
CA PRO A 94 9.71 -10.57 -3.93
C PRO A 94 9.31 -9.45 -4.89
N GLY A 95 9.48 -9.65 -6.20
CA GLY A 95 9.04 -8.71 -7.22
C GLY A 95 7.53 -8.53 -7.27
N GLY A 96 6.76 -9.57 -6.92
CA GLY A 96 5.29 -9.55 -6.81
C GLY A 96 4.76 -9.04 -5.46
N VAL A 97 5.61 -8.88 -4.45
CA VAL A 97 5.28 -8.23 -3.17
C VAL A 97 5.67 -6.75 -3.19
N GLY A 98 6.87 -6.44 -3.70
CA GLY A 98 7.47 -5.12 -3.65
C GLY A 98 8.59 -5.03 -2.61
N PHE A 99 9.47 -4.04 -2.80
CA PHE A 99 10.64 -3.85 -1.92
C PHE A 99 10.25 -3.26 -0.56
N ASP A 100 9.31 -2.32 -0.52
CA ASP A 100 8.79 -1.81 0.75
C ASP A 100 7.67 -2.75 1.23
N ILE A 101 8.11 -3.88 1.83
CA ILE A 101 7.23 -4.93 2.35
C ILE A 101 6.32 -4.31 3.41
N ASN A 102 5.04 -4.62 3.32
CA ASN A 102 3.97 -4.06 4.12
C ASN A 102 3.97 -2.52 4.17
N CYS A 103 4.39 -1.86 3.08
CA CYS A 103 3.93 -0.49 2.84
C CYS A 103 2.39 -0.50 2.87
N GLY A 104 1.82 0.41 3.64
CA GLY A 104 0.40 0.39 3.97
C GLY A 104 -0.06 1.71 4.53
N VAL A 105 -1.37 1.79 4.76
CA VAL A 105 -2.04 3.00 5.22
C VAL A 105 -2.79 2.67 6.50
N ARG A 106 -2.73 3.59 7.47
CA ARG A 106 -3.52 3.58 8.69
C ARG A 106 -4.34 4.86 8.76
N LEU A 107 -5.58 4.78 9.22
CA LEU A 107 -6.46 5.93 9.41
C LEU A 107 -6.92 5.99 10.86
N LEU A 108 -6.80 7.15 11.48
CA LEU A 108 -7.38 7.47 12.78
C LEU A 108 -8.54 8.44 12.60
N ARG A 109 -9.60 8.29 13.40
CA ARG A 109 -10.64 9.31 13.59
C ARG A 109 -10.30 10.18 14.80
N THR A 110 -11.00 11.30 14.93
CA THR A 110 -11.07 12.11 16.17
C THR A 110 -12.51 12.59 16.36
N ASN A 111 -12.84 13.16 17.51
CA ASN A 111 -14.10 13.89 17.71
C ASN A 111 -14.03 15.38 17.32
N LEU A 112 -12.95 15.81 16.68
CA LEU A 112 -12.73 17.19 16.26
C LEU A 112 -13.30 17.43 14.86
N PHE A 113 -13.66 18.68 14.60
CA PHE A 113 -14.13 19.16 13.30
C PHE A 113 -13.16 20.15 12.67
N GLU A 114 -13.34 20.42 11.37
CA GLU A 114 -12.53 21.37 10.61
C GLU A 114 -12.48 22.75 11.30
N SER A 115 -13.59 23.20 11.92
CA SER A 115 -13.64 24.44 12.70
C SER A 115 -12.70 24.48 13.90
N ASP A 116 -12.41 23.32 14.52
CA ASP A 116 -11.57 23.24 15.71
C ASP A 116 -10.08 23.24 15.33
N VAL A 117 -9.75 22.67 14.16
CA VAL A 117 -8.37 22.55 13.69
C VAL A 117 -7.92 23.78 12.89
N LEU A 118 -8.80 24.40 12.08
CA LEU A 118 -8.42 25.52 11.21
C LEU A 118 -7.66 26.65 11.94
N PRO A 119 -8.06 27.10 13.14
CA PRO A 119 -7.34 28.17 13.86
C PRO A 119 -5.92 27.80 14.30
N ILE A 120 -5.65 26.50 14.48
CA ILE A 120 -4.37 25.98 15.00
C ILE A 120 -3.65 25.07 14.00
N LYS A 121 -4.09 25.06 12.74
CA LYS A 121 -3.65 24.13 11.69
C LYS A 121 -2.14 24.13 11.50
N GLU A 122 -1.53 25.31 11.45
CA GLU A 122 -0.08 25.46 11.26
C GLU A 122 0.71 24.96 12.47
N GLN A 123 0.24 25.23 13.69
CA GLN A 123 0.86 24.77 14.92
C GLN A 123 0.73 23.25 15.05
N LEU A 124 -0.45 22.69 14.73
CA LEU A 124 -0.69 21.25 14.77
C LEU A 124 0.16 20.51 13.72
N ALA A 125 0.24 21.03 12.50
CA ALA A 125 1.11 20.48 11.45
C ALA A 125 2.59 20.49 11.88
N GLN A 126 3.04 21.59 12.48
CA GLN A 126 4.40 21.68 13.04
C GLN A 126 4.59 20.69 14.19
N SER A 127 3.64 20.59 15.11
CA SER A 127 3.69 19.66 16.24
C SER A 127 3.80 18.22 15.75
N MET A 128 3.01 17.81 14.75
CA MET A 128 3.15 16.48 14.15
C MET A 128 4.52 16.26 13.51
N PHE A 129 5.05 17.26 12.80
CA PHE A 129 6.39 17.19 12.18
C PHE A 129 7.51 17.08 13.22
N ASP A 130 7.37 17.75 14.36
CA ASP A 130 8.34 17.70 15.46
C ASP A 130 8.32 16.34 16.19
N HIS A 131 7.14 15.72 16.30
CA HIS A 131 6.99 14.43 16.97
C HIS A 131 7.29 13.23 16.06
N ILE A 132 6.94 13.29 14.77
CA ILE A 132 7.14 12.19 13.82
C ILE A 132 8.47 12.40 13.08
N PRO A 133 9.49 11.56 13.29
CA PRO A 133 10.73 11.67 12.55
C PRO A 133 10.51 11.36 11.07
N VAL A 134 10.86 12.33 10.23
CA VAL A 134 10.69 12.25 8.77
C VAL A 134 12.02 12.29 8.04
N GLY A 135 12.07 11.68 6.86
CA GLY A 135 13.21 11.80 5.93
C GLY A 135 14.19 10.62 5.91
N VAL A 136 15.09 10.65 4.92
CA VAL A 136 16.08 9.60 4.69
C VAL A 136 17.18 9.68 5.75
N GLY A 137 17.35 8.60 6.51
CA GLY A 137 18.40 8.50 7.55
C GLY A 137 18.00 9.01 8.92
N SER A 138 16.76 9.50 9.07
CA SER A 138 16.18 9.89 10.36
C SER A 138 16.06 8.70 11.29
N LYS A 139 16.15 8.98 12.59
CA LYS A 139 16.11 7.97 13.65
C LYS A 139 14.79 8.00 14.40
N GLY A 140 14.30 6.81 14.77
CA GLY A 140 13.17 6.66 15.67
C GLY A 140 13.43 7.28 17.04
N ILE A 141 12.37 7.78 17.66
CA ILE A 141 12.43 8.28 19.04
C ILE A 141 12.02 7.23 20.07
N ILE A 142 11.41 6.13 19.64
CA ILE A 142 11.09 4.99 20.50
C ILE A 142 12.40 4.27 20.81
N PRO A 143 12.77 4.12 22.10
CA PRO A 143 13.94 3.35 22.51
C PRO A 143 13.89 1.94 21.93
N MET A 144 14.95 1.56 21.23
CA MET A 144 15.00 0.30 20.49
C MET A 144 16.42 -0.23 20.49
N ASN A 145 16.65 -1.33 21.20
CA ASN A 145 17.89 -2.08 21.15
C ASN A 145 17.76 -3.30 20.20
N ALA A 146 18.83 -4.08 20.06
CA ALA A 146 18.83 -5.22 19.15
C ALA A 146 17.84 -6.33 19.58
N GLN A 147 17.70 -6.58 20.87
CA GLN A 147 16.73 -7.55 21.41
C GLN A 147 15.30 -7.07 21.21
N ASP A 148 15.02 -5.80 21.50
CA ASP A 148 13.69 -5.20 21.27
C ASP A 148 13.26 -5.36 19.80
N LEU A 149 14.21 -5.19 18.87
CA LEU A 149 13.95 -5.38 17.45
C LEU A 149 13.62 -6.84 17.13
N GLU A 150 14.36 -7.82 17.65
CA GLU A 150 14.04 -9.24 17.43
C GLU A 150 12.62 -9.56 17.90
N GLU A 151 12.26 -9.09 19.10
CA GLU A 151 10.93 -9.29 19.68
C GLU A 151 9.85 -8.58 18.86
N ALA A 152 10.08 -7.34 18.42
CA ALA A 152 9.15 -6.61 17.54
C ALA A 152 8.94 -7.31 16.18
N LEU A 153 9.98 -7.94 15.62
CA LEU A 153 9.89 -8.71 14.38
C LEU A 153 9.04 -9.98 14.54
N GLU A 154 9.03 -10.61 15.71
CA GLU A 154 8.25 -11.82 16.00
C GLU A 154 6.81 -11.51 16.46
N MET A 155 6.66 -10.50 17.30
CA MET A 155 5.41 -10.16 17.98
C MET A 155 4.57 -9.12 17.23
N GLY A 156 5.14 -8.35 16.30
CA GLY A 156 4.40 -7.28 15.62
C GLY A 156 3.80 -6.29 16.62
N MET A 157 2.53 -5.91 16.43
CA MET A 157 1.85 -4.97 17.33
C MET A 157 1.69 -5.49 18.76
N ASP A 158 1.78 -6.80 19.02
CA ASP A 158 1.76 -7.32 20.40
C ASP A 158 2.96 -6.78 21.21
N TRP A 159 4.11 -6.53 20.56
CA TRP A 159 5.24 -5.84 21.18
C TRP A 159 4.89 -4.39 21.53
N SER A 160 4.31 -3.64 20.58
CA SER A 160 3.88 -2.25 20.82
C SER A 160 2.87 -2.14 21.97
N LEU A 161 1.97 -3.12 22.11
CA LEU A 161 1.01 -3.17 23.20
C LEU A 161 1.69 -3.39 24.55
N ARG A 162 2.62 -4.35 24.61
CA ARG A 162 3.39 -4.66 25.82
C ARG A 162 4.20 -3.47 26.31
N GLU A 163 4.82 -2.72 25.39
CA GLU A 163 5.61 -1.52 25.71
C GLU A 163 4.76 -0.26 25.93
N GLY A 164 3.44 -0.33 25.78
CA GLY A 164 2.52 0.78 26.04
C GLY A 164 2.44 1.85 24.94
N TYR A 165 2.83 1.52 23.70
CA TYR A 165 2.76 2.44 22.57
C TYR A 165 1.40 2.40 21.83
N ILE A 166 0.54 1.43 22.12
CA ILE A 166 -0.81 1.34 21.52
C ILE A 166 -1.86 0.97 22.55
N TRP A 167 -3.11 1.19 22.17
CA TRP A 167 -4.27 0.66 22.89
C TRP A 167 -4.58 -0.76 22.42
N ALA A 168 -5.32 -1.53 23.23
CA ALA A 168 -5.66 -2.91 22.90
C ALA A 168 -6.55 -3.00 21.65
N GLU A 169 -7.41 -2.01 21.42
CA GLU A 169 -8.35 -1.93 20.32
C GLU A 169 -7.65 -1.61 18.99
N ASP A 170 -6.44 -1.01 19.02
CA ASP A 170 -5.69 -0.65 17.82
C ASP A 170 -5.29 -1.90 17.00
N LYS A 171 -5.03 -3.04 17.67
CA LYS A 171 -4.74 -4.30 16.96
C LYS A 171 -6.00 -4.94 16.40
N GLU A 172 -7.17 -4.74 17.01
CA GLU A 172 -8.43 -5.28 16.47
C GLU A 172 -8.78 -4.63 15.13
N HIS A 173 -8.40 -3.37 14.95
CA HIS A 173 -8.58 -2.60 13.71
C HIS A 173 -7.35 -2.63 12.81
N CYS A 174 -6.54 -3.68 12.89
CA CYS A 174 -5.37 -3.86 12.06
C CYS A 174 -5.46 -5.17 11.28
N GLU A 175 -5.14 -5.11 9.99
CA GLU A 175 -4.98 -6.31 9.18
C GLU A 175 -4.00 -7.31 9.84
N GLU A 176 -4.38 -8.60 9.90
CA GLU A 176 -3.66 -9.66 10.66
C GLU A 176 -3.52 -9.39 12.17
N TYR A 177 -4.39 -8.57 12.77
CA TYR A 177 -4.20 -8.09 14.14
C TYR A 177 -2.82 -7.43 14.37
N GLY A 178 -2.20 -6.91 13.30
CA GLY A 178 -0.87 -6.32 13.33
C GLY A 178 0.28 -7.32 13.51
N ARG A 179 0.06 -8.62 13.26
CA ARG A 179 1.09 -9.65 13.41
C ARG A 179 0.90 -10.84 12.45
N MET A 180 1.92 -11.12 11.64
CA MET A 180 2.06 -12.39 10.94
C MET A 180 2.76 -13.42 11.83
N LEU A 181 2.06 -14.50 12.16
CA LEU A 181 2.52 -15.54 13.10
C LEU A 181 3.68 -16.38 12.59
N ASN A 182 3.86 -16.46 11.27
CA ASN A 182 4.94 -17.22 10.65
C ASN A 182 6.26 -16.43 10.53
N ALA A 183 6.35 -15.25 11.14
CA ALA A 183 7.58 -14.46 11.17
C ALA A 183 8.71 -15.23 11.87
N ASP A 184 9.89 -15.21 11.27
CA ASP A 184 11.10 -15.82 11.83
C ASP A 184 12.26 -14.82 11.70
N PRO A 185 12.59 -14.10 12.78
CA PRO A 185 13.68 -13.13 12.75
C PRO A 185 15.05 -13.74 12.40
N SER A 186 15.25 -15.06 12.59
CA SER A 186 16.50 -15.75 12.20
C SER A 186 16.72 -15.79 10.68
N LYS A 187 15.65 -15.65 9.89
CA LYS A 187 15.69 -15.60 8.42
C LYS A 187 15.97 -14.21 7.88
N VAL A 188 16.03 -13.20 8.75
CA VAL A 188 16.35 -11.83 8.39
C VAL A 188 17.85 -11.60 8.55
N SER A 189 18.50 -11.06 7.51
CA SER A 189 19.92 -10.78 7.54
C SER A 189 20.30 -9.72 8.58
N MET A 190 21.51 -9.82 9.12
CA MET A 190 22.08 -8.78 10.00
C MET A 190 22.14 -7.42 9.31
N ARG A 191 22.28 -7.38 7.98
CA ARG A 191 22.27 -6.13 7.21
C ARG A 191 20.89 -5.49 7.24
N ALA A 192 19.81 -6.26 7.07
CA ALA A 192 18.44 -5.74 7.18
C ALA A 192 18.17 -5.20 8.59
N LYS A 193 18.52 -5.97 9.63
CA LYS A 193 18.39 -5.54 11.03
C LYS A 193 19.15 -4.26 11.34
N LYS A 194 20.43 -4.15 10.92
CA LYS A 194 21.24 -2.93 11.07
C LYS A 194 20.64 -1.70 10.37
N ARG A 195 19.98 -1.90 9.22
CA ARG A 195 19.29 -0.82 8.50
C ARG A 195 17.97 -0.42 9.17
N GLY A 196 17.22 -1.40 9.67
CA GLY A 196 15.90 -1.21 10.27
C GLY A 196 15.93 -0.64 11.68
N LEU A 197 16.86 -1.08 12.51
CA LEU A 197 16.97 -0.69 13.92
C LEU A 197 16.86 0.82 14.16
N PRO A 198 17.66 1.69 13.49
CA PRO A 198 17.52 3.12 13.71
C PRO A 198 16.24 3.73 13.10
N GLN A 199 15.56 3.04 12.18
CA GLN A 199 14.48 3.62 11.36
C GLN A 199 13.07 3.28 11.87
N LEU A 200 12.93 2.46 12.90
CA LEU A 200 11.61 2.15 13.46
C LEU A 200 10.98 3.41 14.07
N GLY A 201 9.68 3.59 13.89
CA GLY A 201 8.97 4.80 14.33
C GLY A 201 9.29 6.02 13.47
N THR A 202 9.66 5.84 12.21
CA THR A 202 9.91 6.94 11.26
C THR A 202 9.03 6.83 10.03
N LEU A 203 8.65 7.99 9.48
CA LEU A 203 7.79 8.05 8.31
C LEU A 203 8.51 7.59 7.05
N GLY A 204 9.70 8.14 6.83
CA GLY A 204 10.49 7.93 5.63
C GLY A 204 10.36 8.99 4.56
N ALA A 205 10.55 8.56 3.32
CA ALA A 205 10.60 9.41 2.12
C ALA A 205 9.83 8.73 0.98
N GLY A 206 9.86 9.30 -0.22
CA GLY A 206 9.10 8.80 -1.37
C GLY A 206 7.62 9.14 -1.19
N ASN A 207 6.71 8.21 -1.44
CA ASN A 207 5.26 8.48 -1.32
C ASN A 207 4.72 8.42 0.12
N HIS A 208 5.57 8.26 1.13
CA HIS A 208 5.14 8.23 2.53
C HIS A 208 4.78 9.64 3.03
N TYR A 209 3.75 9.70 3.89
CA TYR A 209 3.22 10.92 4.49
C TYR A 209 2.45 10.63 5.78
N ALA A 210 2.30 11.63 6.63
CA ALA A 210 1.23 11.70 7.62
C ALA A 210 0.37 12.93 7.28
N GLU A 211 -0.95 12.77 7.21
CA GLU A 211 -1.87 13.81 6.77
C GLU A 211 -2.98 14.03 7.79
N ILE A 212 -3.29 15.31 8.05
CA ILE A 212 -4.53 15.71 8.72
C ILE A 212 -5.53 15.98 7.61
N GLN A 213 -6.64 15.26 7.64
CA GLN A 213 -7.65 15.27 6.61
C GLN A 213 -9.03 15.56 7.21
N VAL A 214 -9.91 16.09 6.38
CA VAL A 214 -11.31 16.39 6.71
C VAL A 214 -12.20 15.43 5.93
N VAL A 215 -13.23 14.89 6.58
CA VAL A 215 -14.32 14.15 5.92
C VAL A 215 -15.10 15.11 5.00
N ASP A 216 -14.84 15.02 3.71
CA ASP A 216 -15.38 15.91 2.66
C ASP A 216 -16.73 15.39 2.14
N GLU A 217 -16.83 14.08 1.90
CA GLU A 217 -18.04 13.43 1.41
C GLU A 217 -18.28 12.09 2.12
N ILE A 218 -19.56 11.77 2.36
CA ILE A 218 -20.01 10.48 2.87
C ILE A 218 -20.94 9.86 1.83
N TYR A 219 -20.53 8.72 1.26
CA TYR A 219 -21.28 7.98 0.26
C TYR A 219 -22.11 6.84 0.86
N ASP A 220 -21.62 6.24 1.95
CA ASP A 220 -22.33 5.20 2.70
C ASP A 220 -22.36 5.59 4.18
N LYS A 221 -23.47 6.21 4.60
CA LYS A 221 -23.63 6.71 5.96
C LYS A 221 -23.59 5.59 7.00
N TRP A 222 -24.16 4.43 6.69
CA TRP A 222 -24.20 3.34 7.66
C TRP A 222 -22.81 2.74 7.88
N ALA A 223 -22.04 2.53 6.81
CA ALA A 223 -20.64 2.10 6.93
C ALA A 223 -19.77 3.16 7.62
N ALA A 224 -19.95 4.44 7.29
CA ALA A 224 -19.22 5.54 7.93
C ALA A 224 -19.50 5.61 9.44
N CYS A 225 -20.76 5.51 9.87
CA CYS A 225 -21.12 5.51 11.30
C CYS A 225 -20.47 4.34 12.05
N LYS A 226 -20.35 3.16 11.42
CA LYS A 226 -19.64 2.02 12.03
C LYS A 226 -18.14 2.30 12.22
N MET A 227 -17.55 3.12 11.37
CA MET A 227 -16.17 3.60 11.50
C MET A 227 -16.04 4.84 12.42
N GLY A 228 -17.10 5.21 13.15
CA GLY A 228 -17.12 6.39 14.02
C GLY A 228 -17.11 7.73 13.27
N ILE A 229 -17.60 7.74 12.03
CA ILE A 229 -17.78 8.94 11.20
C ILE A 229 -19.28 9.21 10.99
N GLU A 230 -19.82 10.21 11.68
CA GLU A 230 -21.27 10.49 11.67
C GLU A 230 -21.68 11.57 10.67
N GLU A 231 -20.80 12.55 10.44
CA GLU A 231 -21.08 13.69 9.58
C GLU A 231 -19.82 14.25 8.90
N LYS A 232 -20.03 15.17 7.96
CA LYS A 232 -18.95 15.84 7.22
C LYS A 232 -18.21 16.82 8.13
N GLY A 233 -16.96 17.10 7.82
CA GLY A 233 -16.12 18.04 8.56
C GLY A 233 -15.30 17.42 9.68
N GLN A 234 -15.55 16.15 10.04
CA GLN A 234 -14.77 15.44 11.07
C GLN A 234 -13.30 15.28 10.64
N ILE A 235 -12.40 15.39 11.61
CA ILE A 235 -10.96 15.31 11.41
C ILE A 235 -10.50 13.85 11.48
N CYS A 236 -9.63 13.49 10.55
CA CYS A 236 -8.96 12.20 10.51
C CYS A 236 -7.45 12.40 10.34
N VAL A 237 -6.68 11.41 10.77
CA VAL A 237 -5.23 11.37 10.57
C VAL A 237 -4.86 10.13 9.76
N MET A 238 -4.32 10.32 8.57
CA MET A 238 -3.87 9.24 7.69
C MET A 238 -2.35 9.10 7.75
N ILE A 239 -1.87 7.89 8.01
CA ILE A 239 -0.44 7.57 8.08
C ILE A 239 -0.12 6.56 6.99
N HIS A 240 0.70 6.95 6.01
CA HIS A 240 1.22 6.09 4.97
C HIS A 240 2.72 5.84 5.18
N SER A 241 3.06 4.61 5.60
CA SER A 241 4.44 4.15 5.71
C SER A 241 4.54 2.63 5.63
N GLY A 242 5.77 2.12 5.62
CA GLY A 242 6.07 0.71 5.45
C GLY A 242 7.23 0.24 6.31
N SER A 243 7.94 -0.77 5.82
CA SER A 243 9.06 -1.43 6.51
C SER A 243 10.39 -0.72 6.31
N ARG A 244 10.39 0.48 5.71
CA ARG A 244 11.58 1.34 5.61
C ARG A 244 12.72 0.63 4.87
N GLY A 245 13.96 0.92 5.23
CA GLY A 245 15.15 0.24 4.69
C GLY A 245 15.24 -1.24 5.07
N PHE A 246 14.48 -1.70 6.08
CA PHE A 246 14.46 -3.07 6.56
C PHE A 246 13.87 -4.01 5.50
N GLY A 247 12.61 -3.82 5.12
CA GLY A 247 11.96 -4.69 4.13
C GLY A 247 12.60 -4.58 2.75
N HIS A 248 13.10 -3.40 2.37
CA HIS A 248 13.88 -3.26 1.13
C HIS A 248 15.08 -4.19 1.14
N GLN A 249 15.80 -4.29 2.26
CA GLN A 249 16.94 -5.20 2.35
C GLN A 249 16.50 -6.66 2.34
N VAL A 250 15.41 -7.02 3.03
CA VAL A 250 14.84 -8.38 2.98
C VAL A 250 14.50 -8.80 1.55
N ALA A 251 13.81 -7.95 0.79
CA ALA A 251 13.51 -8.21 -0.62
C ALA A 251 14.79 -8.32 -1.47
N THR A 252 15.78 -7.45 -1.24
CA THR A 252 17.06 -7.48 -1.95
C THR A 252 17.82 -8.79 -1.72
N ASP A 253 17.88 -9.23 -0.46
CA ASP A 253 18.57 -10.46 -0.07
C ASP A 253 17.88 -11.69 -0.68
N ALA A 254 16.54 -11.71 -0.68
CA ALA A 254 15.74 -12.77 -1.27
C ALA A 254 15.93 -12.87 -2.79
N LEU A 255 15.95 -11.74 -3.52
CA LEU A 255 16.20 -11.74 -4.97
C LEU A 255 17.51 -12.43 -5.33
N VAL A 256 18.59 -12.19 -4.57
CA VAL A 256 19.90 -12.82 -4.81
C VAL A 256 19.85 -14.33 -4.62
N GLN A 257 19.11 -14.82 -3.61
CA GLN A 257 18.96 -16.27 -3.40
C GLN A 257 18.06 -16.90 -4.47
N MET A 258 16.98 -16.22 -4.84
CA MET A 258 16.04 -16.72 -5.83
C MET A 258 16.63 -16.75 -7.25
N GLU A 259 17.53 -15.83 -7.61
CA GLU A 259 18.29 -15.94 -8.86
C GLU A 259 19.09 -17.25 -8.97
N LYS A 260 19.56 -17.80 -7.83
CA LYS A 260 20.23 -19.11 -7.79
C LYS A 260 19.21 -20.25 -7.85
N ALA A 261 18.11 -20.15 -7.09
CA ALA A 261 17.04 -21.15 -7.09
C ALA A 261 16.44 -21.33 -8.49
N MET A 262 16.18 -20.23 -9.21
CA MET A 262 15.66 -20.29 -10.59
C MET A 262 16.58 -21.05 -11.54
N LYS A 263 17.90 -20.86 -11.43
CA LYS A 263 18.87 -21.59 -12.25
C LYS A 263 18.88 -23.08 -11.92
N ARG A 264 18.76 -23.43 -10.63
CA ARG A 264 18.66 -24.83 -10.17
C ARG A 264 17.37 -25.49 -10.67
N ASP A 265 16.25 -24.78 -10.58
CA ASP A 265 14.91 -25.31 -10.80
C ASP A 265 14.41 -25.07 -12.24
N ASN A 266 15.27 -24.52 -13.12
CA ASN A 266 14.97 -24.18 -14.52
C ASN A 266 13.73 -23.28 -14.68
N ILE A 267 13.60 -22.29 -13.81
CA ILE A 267 12.50 -21.31 -13.87
C ILE A 267 12.92 -20.16 -14.80
N GLU A 268 12.19 -20.00 -15.90
CA GLU A 268 12.39 -18.90 -16.84
C GLU A 268 11.41 -17.76 -16.55
N VAL A 269 11.91 -16.52 -16.61
CA VAL A 269 11.14 -15.31 -16.37
C VAL A 269 11.37 -14.29 -17.48
N ASN A 270 10.33 -13.52 -17.81
CA ASN A 270 10.42 -12.49 -18.85
C ASN A 270 11.18 -11.25 -18.39
N ASP A 271 11.34 -11.06 -17.08
CA ASP A 271 12.07 -9.95 -16.46
C ASP A 271 12.82 -10.44 -15.22
N ARG A 272 14.11 -10.10 -15.13
CA ARG A 272 14.97 -10.46 -14.00
C ARG A 272 14.44 -9.95 -12.66
N GLN A 273 13.71 -8.83 -12.64
CA GLN A 273 13.09 -8.28 -11.42
C GLN A 273 12.00 -9.18 -10.85
N LEU A 274 11.55 -10.17 -11.62
CA LEU A 274 10.54 -11.12 -11.20
C LEU A 274 11.16 -12.44 -10.71
N ALA A 275 12.39 -12.39 -10.20
CA ALA A 275 13.02 -13.56 -9.63
C ALA A 275 12.13 -14.20 -8.55
N CYS A 276 12.11 -15.52 -8.51
CA CYS A 276 11.20 -16.30 -7.67
C CYS A 276 11.79 -17.66 -7.28
N ALA A 277 11.19 -18.30 -6.28
CA ALA A 277 11.45 -19.69 -5.94
C ALA A 277 10.13 -20.43 -5.69
N HIS A 278 10.14 -21.75 -5.81
CA HIS A 278 8.97 -22.55 -5.42
C HIS A 278 8.60 -22.29 -3.96
N ILE A 279 7.30 -22.19 -3.67
CA ILE A 279 6.81 -21.85 -2.33
C ILE A 279 7.37 -22.82 -1.28
N LYS A 280 7.40 -24.12 -1.61
CA LYS A 280 7.85 -25.20 -0.72
C LYS A 280 9.38 -25.38 -0.68
N SER A 281 10.16 -24.61 -1.47
CA SER A 281 11.61 -24.66 -1.41
C SER A 281 12.15 -23.96 -0.16
N GLN A 282 13.41 -24.23 0.20
CA GLN A 282 14.07 -23.56 1.31
C GLN A 282 14.08 -22.03 1.11
N GLU A 283 14.40 -21.56 -0.09
CA GLU A 283 14.43 -20.13 -0.41
C GLU A 283 13.03 -19.49 -0.34
N GLY A 284 12.00 -20.21 -0.79
CA GLY A 284 10.61 -19.75 -0.73
C GLY A 284 10.12 -19.61 0.72
N GLN A 285 10.36 -20.63 1.55
CA GLN A 285 9.98 -20.63 2.96
C GLN A 285 10.77 -19.60 3.78
N ASP A 286 12.08 -19.48 3.55
CA ASP A 286 12.90 -18.47 4.24
C ASP A 286 12.44 -17.06 3.89
N TYR A 287 12.12 -16.79 2.62
CA TYR A 287 11.57 -15.49 2.24
C TYR A 287 10.19 -15.23 2.84
N LEU A 288 9.28 -16.22 2.86
CA LEU A 288 7.96 -16.05 3.50
C LEU A 288 8.08 -15.63 4.97
N LYS A 289 8.97 -16.28 5.72
CA LYS A 289 9.20 -15.96 7.12
C LYS A 289 9.88 -14.61 7.33
N ALA A 290 10.86 -14.27 6.49
CA ALA A 290 11.53 -12.97 6.55
C ALA A 290 10.61 -11.82 6.11
N MET A 291 9.74 -12.06 5.13
CA MET A 291 8.69 -11.13 4.70
C MET A 291 7.67 -10.90 5.81
N ALA A 292 7.24 -11.95 6.51
CA ALA A 292 6.37 -11.83 7.68
C ALA A 292 7.01 -10.99 8.80
N ALA A 293 8.31 -11.19 9.08
CA ALA A 293 9.05 -10.33 10.00
C ALA A 293 9.11 -8.86 9.54
N ALA A 294 9.29 -8.61 8.24
CA ALA A 294 9.24 -7.26 7.67
C ALA A 294 7.82 -6.65 7.72
N ALA A 295 6.78 -7.47 7.61
CA ALA A 295 5.41 -7.02 7.81
C ALA A 295 5.16 -6.59 9.26
N ASN A 296 5.61 -7.40 10.22
CA ASN A 296 5.57 -7.07 11.65
C ASN A 296 6.31 -5.76 11.96
N PHE A 297 7.51 -5.56 11.41
CA PHE A 297 8.23 -4.29 11.51
C PHE A 297 7.40 -3.10 11.03
N ALA A 298 6.72 -3.22 9.88
CA ALA A 298 5.94 -2.11 9.32
C ALA A 298 4.71 -1.77 10.16
N TRP A 299 4.03 -2.76 10.74
CA TRP A 299 2.92 -2.50 11.66
C TRP A 299 3.39 -1.83 12.94
N VAL A 300 4.52 -2.28 13.51
CA VAL A 300 5.15 -1.60 14.66
C VAL A 300 5.56 -0.18 14.28
N ASN A 301 6.03 0.05 13.05
CA ASN A 301 6.36 1.39 12.57
C ASN A 301 5.12 2.31 12.48
N ARG A 302 4.02 1.83 11.90
CA ARG A 302 2.76 2.60 11.82
C ARG A 302 2.10 2.81 13.18
N SER A 303 2.15 1.83 14.07
CA SER A 303 1.66 1.95 15.45
C SER A 303 2.46 2.99 16.25
N SER A 304 3.78 3.00 16.07
CA SER A 304 4.65 4.04 16.63
C SER A 304 4.23 5.45 16.16
N MET A 305 3.96 5.64 14.87
CA MET A 305 3.47 6.94 14.37
C MET A 305 2.04 7.27 14.83
N THR A 306 1.22 6.27 15.13
CA THR A 306 -0.11 6.45 15.76
C THR A 306 0.08 7.08 17.15
N PHE A 307 0.96 6.51 17.96
CA PHE A 307 1.34 7.06 19.27
C PHE A 307 1.84 8.50 19.17
N LEU A 308 2.76 8.77 18.24
CA LEU A 308 3.33 10.11 18.06
C LEU A 308 2.30 11.14 17.60
N SER A 309 1.37 10.73 16.73
CA SER A 309 0.24 11.57 16.31
C SER A 309 -0.67 11.91 17.49
N ARG A 310 -0.99 10.92 18.32
CA ARG A 310 -1.76 11.12 19.56
C ARG A 310 -1.07 12.12 20.50
N GLN A 311 0.25 12.02 20.69
CA GLN A 311 1.00 13.00 21.50
C GLN A 311 0.98 14.42 20.92
N ALA A 312 1.13 14.54 19.59
CA ALA A 312 1.11 15.84 18.92
C ALA A 312 -0.24 16.55 19.06
N PHE A 313 -1.35 15.81 18.93
CA PHE A 313 -2.71 16.31 19.15
C PHE A 313 -2.95 16.64 20.63
N ALA A 314 -2.58 15.74 21.54
CA ALA A 314 -2.74 15.97 22.98
C ALA A 314 -2.05 17.25 23.45
N LYS A 315 -0.82 17.49 22.98
CA LYS A 315 -0.07 18.72 23.26
C LYS A 315 -0.79 19.96 22.76
N GLN A 316 -1.34 19.92 21.54
CA GLN A 316 -1.89 21.09 20.88
C GLN A 316 -3.30 21.44 21.38
N PHE A 317 -4.09 20.45 21.77
CA PHE A 317 -5.45 20.63 22.32
C PHE A 317 -5.50 20.63 23.85
N ASN A 318 -4.37 20.36 24.52
CA ASN A 318 -4.29 20.23 25.97
C ASN A 318 -5.36 19.26 26.54
N SER A 319 -5.51 18.13 25.85
CA SER A 319 -6.53 17.10 26.11
C SER A 319 -5.89 15.73 25.92
N SER A 320 -6.41 14.69 26.57
CA SER A 320 -5.86 13.36 26.36
C SER A 320 -6.27 12.81 24.97
N PRO A 321 -5.50 11.89 24.36
CA PRO A 321 -5.91 11.28 23.09
C PRO A 321 -7.22 10.50 23.18
N ASP A 322 -7.60 10.04 24.38
CA ASP A 322 -8.87 9.36 24.68
C ASP A 322 -10.03 10.37 24.64
N ASP A 323 -9.88 11.52 25.30
CA ASP A 323 -10.86 12.63 25.24
C ASP A 323 -11.04 13.19 23.82
N LEU A 324 -9.98 13.09 22.98
CA LEU A 324 -10.00 13.46 21.57
C LEU A 324 -10.49 12.33 20.65
N ASP A 325 -10.88 11.19 21.21
CA ASP A 325 -11.48 10.04 20.53
C ASP A 325 -10.59 9.52 19.37
N MET A 326 -9.27 9.49 19.60
CA MET A 326 -8.25 9.19 18.58
C MET A 326 -8.08 7.70 18.27
N HIS A 327 -9.18 7.03 17.88
CA HIS A 327 -9.18 5.60 17.56
C HIS A 327 -8.76 5.30 16.13
N VAL A 328 -8.11 4.14 15.93
CA VAL A 328 -7.80 3.61 14.61
C VAL A 328 -9.10 3.12 13.95
N ILE A 329 -9.42 3.64 12.76
CA ILE A 329 -10.47 3.08 11.90
C ILE A 329 -9.98 1.77 11.30
N TYR A 330 -8.84 1.81 10.62
CA TYR A 330 -8.22 0.60 10.09
C TYR A 330 -6.74 0.79 9.76
N ASP A 331 -6.00 -0.32 9.63
CA ASP A 331 -4.65 -0.38 9.09
C ASP A 331 -4.57 -1.51 8.07
N VAL A 332 -4.17 -1.18 6.84
CA VAL A 332 -4.14 -2.12 5.73
C VAL A 332 -2.86 -2.01 4.90
N SER A 333 -2.35 -3.16 4.48
CA SER A 333 -1.19 -3.31 3.60
C SER A 333 -1.56 -3.14 2.14
N HIS A 334 -0.58 -2.75 1.32
CA HIS A 334 -0.66 -2.87 -0.13
C HIS A 334 0.54 -3.51 -0.82
N ASN A 335 1.51 -4.01 -0.04
CA ASN A 335 2.71 -4.71 -0.52
C ASN A 335 2.98 -5.95 0.35
N VAL A 336 2.28 -7.05 0.12
CA VAL A 336 2.40 -8.26 0.95
C VAL A 336 1.98 -9.50 0.17
N ALA A 337 2.48 -10.69 0.54
CA ALA A 337 1.90 -11.95 0.11
C ALA A 337 1.24 -12.68 1.29
N LYS A 338 0.05 -13.24 1.08
CA LYS A 338 -0.76 -13.86 2.14
C LYS A 338 -1.33 -15.19 1.74
N ILE A 339 -1.37 -16.13 2.67
CA ILE A 339 -2.05 -17.41 2.47
C ILE A 339 -3.53 -17.18 2.80
N GLU A 340 -4.40 -17.38 1.81
CA GLU A 340 -5.82 -17.09 1.90
C GLU A 340 -6.65 -18.20 1.24
N GLU A 341 -7.87 -18.40 1.73
CA GLU A 341 -8.84 -19.34 1.18
C GLU A 341 -9.72 -18.64 0.14
N HIS A 342 -9.79 -19.20 -1.07
CA HIS A 342 -10.58 -18.64 -2.17
C HIS A 342 -11.31 -19.72 -2.96
N LEU A 343 -12.42 -19.36 -3.60
CA LEU A 343 -13.13 -20.24 -4.54
C LEU A 343 -12.59 -20.04 -5.96
N VAL A 344 -12.00 -21.08 -6.54
CA VAL A 344 -11.51 -21.11 -7.92
C VAL A 344 -12.26 -22.20 -8.68
N GLU A 345 -13.00 -21.81 -9.74
CA GLU A 345 -13.83 -22.74 -10.53
C GLU A 345 -14.79 -23.57 -9.65
N GLY A 346 -15.35 -22.94 -8.61
CA GLY A 346 -16.27 -23.57 -7.67
C GLY A 346 -15.61 -24.49 -6.63
N LYS A 347 -14.28 -24.59 -6.61
CA LYS A 347 -13.53 -25.38 -5.61
C LYS A 347 -12.82 -24.46 -4.64
N GLN A 348 -12.88 -24.78 -3.35
CA GLN A 348 -12.08 -24.09 -2.35
C GLN A 348 -10.61 -24.45 -2.55
N LYS A 349 -9.75 -23.43 -2.54
CA LYS A 349 -8.30 -23.54 -2.65
C LYS A 349 -7.60 -22.63 -1.66
N THR A 350 -6.52 -23.12 -1.09
CA THR A 350 -5.56 -22.31 -0.35
C THR A 350 -4.57 -21.67 -1.33
N LEU A 351 -4.57 -20.35 -1.42
CA LEU A 351 -3.74 -19.60 -2.35
C LEU A 351 -2.75 -18.71 -1.60
N LEU A 352 -1.53 -18.59 -2.10
CA LEU A 352 -0.63 -17.50 -1.75
C LEU A 352 -0.97 -16.31 -2.65
N VAL A 353 -1.63 -15.29 -2.12
CA VAL A 353 -2.03 -14.08 -2.83
C VAL A 353 -0.97 -13.00 -2.67
N HIS A 354 -0.23 -12.72 -3.73
CA HIS A 354 0.67 -11.58 -3.85
C HIS A 354 -0.12 -10.32 -4.12
N ARG A 355 0.18 -9.26 -3.40
CA ARG A 355 -0.35 -7.91 -3.63
C ARG A 355 0.80 -6.93 -3.63
N LYS A 356 1.00 -6.23 -4.75
CA LYS A 356 1.93 -5.10 -4.88
C LYS A 356 1.21 -3.90 -5.47
N GLY A 357 1.10 -2.84 -4.68
CA GLY A 357 0.22 -1.71 -5.02
C GLY A 357 -1.24 -2.16 -5.18
N SER A 358 -1.70 -3.09 -4.35
CA SER A 358 -3.12 -3.48 -4.28
C SER A 358 -3.45 -3.87 -2.85
N THR A 359 -4.70 -3.65 -2.44
CA THR A 359 -5.12 -3.75 -1.04
C THR A 359 -6.15 -4.86 -0.89
N ARG A 360 -6.10 -5.58 0.23
CA ARG A 360 -7.14 -6.56 0.58
C ARG A 360 -8.47 -5.84 0.83
N ALA A 361 -9.57 -6.43 0.36
CA ALA A 361 -10.91 -5.85 0.34
C ALA A 361 -11.96 -6.94 0.60
N PHE A 362 -11.87 -7.61 1.75
CA PHE A 362 -12.78 -8.71 2.09
C PHE A 362 -14.24 -8.25 2.23
N PRO A 363 -15.19 -9.10 1.81
CA PRO A 363 -16.61 -8.79 1.83
C PRO A 363 -17.17 -8.73 3.26
N PRO A 364 -18.40 -8.24 3.45
CA PRO A 364 -19.16 -8.48 4.67
C PRO A 364 -19.15 -9.97 5.06
N HIS A 365 -19.23 -10.24 6.36
CA HIS A 365 -19.28 -11.57 6.98
C HIS A 365 -18.00 -12.40 6.87
N HIS A 366 -16.92 -11.86 6.30
CA HIS A 366 -15.66 -12.56 6.23
C HIS A 366 -15.05 -12.73 7.64
N PRO A 367 -14.61 -13.93 8.06
CA PRO A 367 -14.19 -14.17 9.46
C PRO A 367 -12.94 -13.39 9.89
N LEU A 368 -12.14 -12.90 8.93
CA LEU A 368 -10.91 -12.14 9.18
C LEU A 368 -11.11 -10.61 9.25
N ILE A 369 -12.35 -10.11 9.20
CA ILE A 369 -12.62 -8.68 9.40
C ILE A 369 -13.07 -8.40 10.84
N PRO A 370 -12.81 -7.19 11.38
CA PRO A 370 -13.23 -6.82 12.73
C PRO A 370 -14.74 -7.01 12.95
N VAL A 371 -15.13 -7.33 14.19
CA VAL A 371 -16.52 -7.70 14.55
C VAL A 371 -17.52 -6.59 14.22
N ASP A 372 -17.15 -5.34 14.50
CA ASP A 372 -17.92 -4.14 14.21
C ASP A 372 -18.06 -3.85 12.70
N TYR A 373 -17.14 -4.38 11.88
CA TYR A 373 -17.16 -4.24 10.42
C TYR A 373 -17.77 -5.43 9.67
N GLN A 374 -18.20 -6.47 10.40
CA GLN A 374 -18.79 -7.69 9.82
C GLN A 374 -19.93 -7.40 8.84
N LEU A 375 -20.72 -6.36 9.05
CA LEU A 375 -21.87 -6.07 8.19
C LEU A 375 -21.55 -5.13 7.01
N ILE A 376 -20.43 -4.39 7.08
CA ILE A 376 -20.08 -3.36 6.09
C ILE A 376 -18.99 -3.82 5.12
N GLY A 377 -18.26 -4.89 5.47
CA GLY A 377 -17.07 -5.35 4.77
C GLY A 377 -15.79 -4.67 5.27
N GLN A 378 -14.64 -5.17 4.86
CA GLN A 378 -13.36 -4.63 5.31
C GLN A 378 -13.19 -3.17 4.87
N PRO A 379 -12.81 -2.24 5.77
CA PRO A 379 -12.37 -0.92 5.34
C PRO A 379 -11.12 -1.02 4.45
N VAL A 380 -11.10 -0.21 3.40
CA VAL A 380 -9.98 -0.13 2.45
C VAL A 380 -9.55 1.33 2.35
N LEU A 381 -8.30 1.59 2.70
CA LEU A 381 -7.75 2.95 2.78
C LEU A 381 -6.98 3.27 1.50
N ILE A 382 -7.48 4.24 0.74
CA ILE A 382 -6.91 4.65 -0.54
C ILE A 382 -6.26 6.02 -0.38
N GLY A 383 -4.93 6.01 -0.38
CA GLY A 383 -4.14 7.23 -0.32
C GLY A 383 -4.14 7.99 -1.64
N GLY A 384 -4.40 9.29 -1.57
CA GLY A 384 -4.19 10.22 -2.68
C GLY A 384 -2.72 10.61 -2.84
N THR A 385 -2.51 11.92 -2.93
CA THR A 385 -1.22 12.60 -2.93
C THR A 385 -1.31 13.77 -1.97
N MET A 386 -0.19 14.44 -1.67
CA MET A 386 -0.16 15.61 -0.77
C MET A 386 -1.09 16.79 -1.16
N GLY A 387 -1.70 16.78 -2.34
CA GLY A 387 -2.64 17.81 -2.78
C GLY A 387 -3.96 17.27 -3.33
N THR A 388 -4.26 15.98 -3.15
CA THR A 388 -5.49 15.37 -3.67
C THR A 388 -6.24 14.61 -2.58
N CYS A 389 -7.51 14.30 -2.83
CA CYS A 389 -8.33 13.58 -1.86
C CYS A 389 -7.84 12.15 -1.62
N SER A 390 -8.13 11.62 -0.44
CA SER A 390 -8.05 10.20 -0.12
C SER A 390 -9.46 9.61 0.00
N TYR A 391 -9.58 8.29 0.03
CA TYR A 391 -10.86 7.61 0.18
C TYR A 391 -10.81 6.47 1.19
N VAL A 392 -11.94 6.23 1.84
CA VAL A 392 -12.24 4.96 2.51
C VAL A 392 -13.27 4.24 1.67
N LEU A 393 -12.96 3.00 1.29
CA LEU A 393 -13.88 2.08 0.60
C LEU A 393 -14.21 0.91 1.52
N THR A 394 -15.16 0.07 1.12
CA THR A 394 -15.40 -1.24 1.75
C THR A 394 -15.28 -2.38 0.74
N GLY A 395 -14.85 -3.55 1.23
CA GLY A 395 -14.79 -4.78 0.44
C GLY A 395 -16.16 -5.31 0.04
N THR A 396 -16.18 -6.17 -0.98
CA THR A 396 -17.43 -6.61 -1.64
C THR A 396 -17.37 -8.08 -2.05
N GLU A 397 -18.55 -8.70 -2.19
CA GLU A 397 -18.68 -10.07 -2.67
C GLU A 397 -18.17 -10.24 -4.10
N GLN A 398 -18.39 -9.24 -4.95
CA GLN A 398 -17.88 -9.26 -6.32
C GLN A 398 -16.35 -9.17 -6.34
N GLY A 399 -15.74 -8.31 -5.51
CA GLY A 399 -14.29 -8.26 -5.33
C GLY A 399 -13.72 -9.59 -4.81
N MET A 400 -14.43 -10.27 -3.89
CA MET A 400 -14.02 -11.61 -3.43
C MET A 400 -13.93 -12.60 -4.60
N LYS A 401 -14.90 -12.60 -5.51
CA LYS A 401 -14.99 -13.52 -6.65
C LYS A 401 -14.05 -13.18 -7.80
N GLU A 402 -13.93 -11.89 -8.14
CA GLU A 402 -13.26 -11.45 -9.37
C GLU A 402 -11.77 -11.11 -9.17
N THR A 403 -11.37 -10.75 -7.96
CA THR A 403 -10.03 -10.21 -7.68
C THR A 403 -9.38 -10.81 -6.43
N PHE A 404 -9.84 -11.99 -5.98
CA PHE A 404 -9.36 -12.63 -4.75
C PHE A 404 -9.45 -11.68 -3.55
N GLY A 405 -10.58 -10.98 -3.43
CA GLY A 405 -10.81 -10.01 -2.36
C GLY A 405 -9.79 -8.88 -2.37
N SER A 406 -9.48 -8.32 -3.54
CA SER A 406 -8.47 -7.26 -3.70
C SER A 406 -9.00 -6.05 -4.46
N THR A 407 -8.44 -4.87 -4.18
CA THR A 407 -8.78 -3.62 -4.88
C THR A 407 -7.55 -2.72 -5.02
N CYS A 408 -7.74 -1.50 -5.51
CA CYS A 408 -6.67 -0.51 -5.64
C CYS A 408 -6.10 -0.07 -4.27
N HIS A 409 -4.96 0.61 -4.30
CA HIS A 409 -4.32 1.13 -3.08
C HIS A 409 -4.16 2.66 -3.06
N GLY A 410 -4.27 3.29 -4.23
CA GLY A 410 -3.98 4.71 -4.42
C GLY A 410 -3.99 5.09 -5.89
N ALA A 411 -3.60 6.33 -6.17
CA ALA A 411 -3.64 6.90 -7.51
C ALA A 411 -2.68 6.22 -8.51
N GLY A 412 -1.53 5.74 -8.03
CA GLY A 412 -0.45 5.26 -8.88
C GLY A 412 0.25 6.40 -9.65
N ARG A 413 1.54 6.23 -9.92
CA ARG A 413 2.32 7.26 -10.62
C ARG A 413 1.97 7.31 -12.11
N ALA A 414 1.83 8.52 -12.64
CA ALA A 414 1.76 8.80 -14.07
C ALA A 414 3.14 9.18 -14.65
N LEU A 415 4.02 9.76 -13.82
CA LEU A 415 5.37 10.18 -14.20
C LEU A 415 6.44 9.52 -13.31
N SER A 416 7.58 9.16 -13.90
CA SER A 416 8.74 8.73 -13.11
C SER A 416 9.29 9.89 -12.29
N ARG A 417 9.91 9.61 -11.13
CA ARG A 417 10.52 10.64 -10.26
C ARG A 417 11.52 11.52 -11.03
N ALA A 418 12.33 10.93 -11.89
CA ALA A 418 13.27 11.65 -12.74
C ALA A 418 12.60 12.53 -13.79
N LYS A 419 11.38 12.19 -14.25
CA LYS A 419 10.60 13.05 -15.15
C LYS A 419 9.92 14.18 -14.37
N SER A 420 9.38 13.90 -13.18
CA SER A 420 8.81 14.92 -12.30
C SER A 420 9.84 16.00 -11.92
N ARG A 421 11.05 15.61 -11.49
CA ARG A 421 12.14 16.56 -11.16
C ARG A 421 12.59 17.44 -12.32
N ARG A 422 12.37 17.00 -13.56
CA ARG A 422 12.75 17.78 -14.77
C ARG A 422 11.65 18.74 -15.21
N ASN A 423 10.39 18.40 -14.92
CA ASN A 423 9.23 19.08 -15.48
C ASN A 423 8.53 20.01 -14.49
N LEU A 424 8.74 19.79 -13.19
CA LEU A 424 8.04 20.52 -12.13
C LEU A 424 9.05 21.35 -11.35
N ASP A 425 8.58 22.49 -10.85
CA ASP A 425 9.32 23.36 -9.94
C ASP A 425 8.75 23.26 -8.52
N TYR A 426 9.62 23.19 -7.52
CA TYR A 426 9.19 22.93 -6.14
C TYR A 426 8.47 24.14 -5.53
N MET A 427 8.84 25.37 -5.89
CA MET A 427 8.16 26.57 -5.37
C MET A 427 6.73 26.61 -5.89
N GLN A 428 6.54 26.34 -7.17
CA GLN A 428 5.20 26.25 -7.77
C GLN A 428 4.34 25.16 -7.14
N VAL A 429 4.92 24.01 -6.78
CA VAL A 429 4.19 22.95 -6.08
C VAL A 429 3.75 23.42 -4.69
N LEU A 430 4.63 24.06 -3.93
CA LEU A 430 4.31 24.58 -2.59
C LEU A 430 3.24 25.68 -2.64
N GLU A 431 3.37 26.63 -3.57
CA GLU A 431 2.39 27.71 -3.79
C GLU A 431 1.00 27.15 -4.14
N LYS A 432 0.92 26.12 -4.99
CA LYS A 432 -0.36 25.47 -5.31
C LYS A 432 -0.99 24.80 -4.09
N LEU A 433 -0.20 24.15 -3.24
CA LEU A 433 -0.70 23.52 -2.02
C LEU A 433 -1.21 24.57 -1.02
N GLU A 434 -0.49 25.69 -0.91
CA GLU A 434 -0.92 26.83 -0.08
C GLU A 434 -2.22 27.45 -0.61
N GLN A 435 -2.38 27.60 -1.93
CA GLN A 435 -3.63 28.05 -2.57
C GLN A 435 -4.81 27.10 -2.30
N LEU A 436 -4.54 25.80 -2.13
CA LEU A 436 -5.54 24.81 -1.71
C LEU A 436 -5.82 24.83 -0.19
N GLY A 437 -5.15 25.71 0.55
CA GLY A 437 -5.26 25.82 2.01
C GLY A 437 -4.54 24.70 2.76
N ILE A 438 -3.61 24.00 2.13
CA ILE A 438 -2.90 22.85 2.71
C ILE A 438 -1.62 23.31 3.40
N SER A 439 -1.53 23.10 4.71
CA SER A 439 -0.28 23.30 5.45
C SER A 439 0.69 22.17 5.13
N ILE A 440 1.93 22.48 4.73
CA ILE A 440 2.91 21.45 4.39
C ILE A 440 4.17 21.57 5.26
N ARG A 441 4.66 20.43 5.74
CA ARG A 441 5.94 20.28 6.43
C ARG A 441 6.77 19.21 5.73
N VAL A 442 7.89 19.61 5.15
CA VAL A 442 8.80 18.75 4.39
C VAL A 442 10.19 18.76 4.99
N ALA A 443 10.81 17.59 5.13
CA ALA A 443 12.22 17.50 5.51
C ALA A 443 13.14 18.01 4.39
N SER A 444 12.78 17.74 3.14
CA SER A 444 13.55 18.16 1.96
C SER A 444 12.65 18.82 0.91
N PRO A 445 12.59 20.16 0.86
CA PRO A 445 11.75 20.89 -0.10
C PRO A 445 12.01 20.48 -1.56
N LYS A 446 13.26 20.18 -1.92
CA LYS A 446 13.62 19.80 -3.30
C LYS A 446 13.03 18.45 -3.73
N LEU A 447 12.66 17.58 -2.80
CA LEU A 447 12.07 16.27 -3.12
C LEU A 447 10.55 16.33 -3.26
N VAL A 448 9.91 17.46 -2.92
CA VAL A 448 8.45 17.63 -3.05
C VAL A 448 7.98 17.47 -4.49
N MET A 449 8.80 17.88 -5.48
CA MET A 449 8.51 17.75 -6.91
C MET A 449 8.32 16.31 -7.34
N GLU A 450 9.04 15.37 -6.71
CA GLU A 450 8.93 13.95 -7.05
C GLU A 450 7.55 13.41 -6.74
N GLU A 451 6.85 14.02 -5.79
CA GLU A 451 5.62 13.52 -5.21
C GLU A 451 4.43 14.47 -5.46
N ALA A 452 4.64 15.50 -6.29
CA ALA A 452 3.64 16.48 -6.71
C ALA A 452 2.38 15.79 -7.26
N PRO A 453 1.16 16.33 -7.01
CA PRO A 453 -0.09 15.77 -7.53
C PRO A 453 -0.06 15.41 -9.02
N GLU A 454 0.58 16.24 -9.84
CA GLU A 454 0.71 16.07 -11.30
C GLU A 454 1.59 14.87 -11.70
N SER A 455 2.33 14.30 -10.75
CA SER A 455 3.12 13.08 -10.96
C SER A 455 2.30 11.81 -10.89
N TYR A 456 1.04 11.90 -10.47
CA TYR A 456 0.13 10.80 -10.20
C TYR A 456 -1.07 10.81 -11.14
N LYS A 457 -1.73 9.65 -11.27
CA LYS A 457 -3.04 9.59 -11.93
C LYS A 457 -4.09 10.25 -11.03
N ASN A 458 -5.29 10.46 -11.55
CA ASN A 458 -6.38 10.96 -10.72
C ASN A 458 -6.94 9.84 -9.83
N VAL A 459 -6.77 9.96 -8.51
CA VAL A 459 -7.27 8.97 -7.53
C VAL A 459 -8.79 8.78 -7.60
N THR A 460 -9.54 9.83 -7.93
CA THR A 460 -11.01 9.75 -8.08
C THR A 460 -11.39 8.87 -9.27
N ASP A 461 -10.65 8.94 -10.38
CA ASP A 461 -10.88 8.05 -11.53
C ASP A 461 -10.61 6.59 -11.17
N VAL A 462 -9.53 6.33 -10.41
CA VAL A 462 -9.18 4.97 -9.95
C VAL A 462 -10.27 4.42 -9.05
N VAL A 463 -10.70 5.18 -8.03
CA VAL A 463 -11.74 4.77 -7.09
C VAL A 463 -13.08 4.57 -7.79
N ASN A 464 -13.48 5.48 -8.68
CA ASN A 464 -14.72 5.35 -9.44
C ASN A 464 -14.70 4.11 -10.35
N THR A 465 -13.55 3.77 -10.94
CA THR A 465 -13.40 2.55 -11.73
C THR A 465 -13.63 1.30 -10.89
N CYS A 466 -12.98 1.20 -9.73
CA CYS A 466 -13.16 0.05 -8.83
C CYS A 466 -14.59 -0.05 -8.29
N HIS A 467 -15.22 1.10 -8.01
CA HIS A 467 -16.61 1.17 -7.60
C HIS A 467 -17.58 0.72 -8.69
N ALA A 468 -17.42 1.20 -9.92
CA ALA A 468 -18.25 0.82 -11.06
C ALA A 468 -18.05 -0.65 -11.44
N ALA A 469 -16.84 -1.19 -11.29
CA ALA A 469 -16.56 -2.61 -11.45
C ALA A 469 -17.14 -3.47 -10.31
N GLY A 470 -17.62 -2.87 -9.22
CA GLY A 470 -18.21 -3.57 -8.08
C GLY A 470 -17.20 -4.27 -7.17
N ILE A 471 -15.88 -4.13 -7.41
CA ILE A 471 -14.83 -4.80 -6.62
C ILE A 471 -14.56 -4.12 -5.28
N SER A 472 -15.02 -2.87 -5.11
CA SER A 472 -15.05 -2.15 -3.83
C SER A 472 -16.16 -1.11 -3.82
N LYS A 473 -16.63 -0.69 -2.64
CA LYS A 473 -17.71 0.30 -2.50
C LYS A 473 -17.20 1.60 -1.87
N LYS A 474 -17.51 2.75 -2.44
CA LYS A 474 -17.16 4.05 -1.83
C LYS A 474 -17.88 4.23 -0.49
N CYS A 475 -17.14 4.65 0.53
CA CYS A 475 -17.69 4.97 1.86
C CYS A 475 -17.47 6.44 2.19
N ILE A 476 -16.22 6.91 2.28
CA ILE A 476 -15.86 8.28 2.68
C ILE A 476 -14.84 8.86 1.69
N LYS A 477 -14.93 10.16 1.42
CA LYS A 477 -13.88 10.96 0.78
C LYS A 477 -13.26 11.89 1.81
N LEU A 478 -11.94 11.97 1.80
CA LEU A 478 -11.12 12.77 2.71
C LEU A 478 -10.37 13.83 1.90
N ARG A 479 -10.31 15.06 2.41
CA ARG A 479 -9.51 16.16 1.81
C ARG A 479 -8.39 16.55 2.77
N PRO A 480 -7.12 16.58 2.33
CA PRO A 480 -6.02 17.00 3.20
C PRO A 480 -6.11 18.49 3.52
N ILE A 481 -5.79 18.84 4.77
CA ILE A 481 -5.59 20.22 5.24
C ILE A 481 -4.19 20.44 5.80
N ALA A 482 -3.49 19.37 6.20
CA ALA A 482 -2.07 19.41 6.53
C ALA A 482 -1.35 18.14 6.10
N VAL A 483 -0.09 18.27 5.65
CA VAL A 483 0.74 17.17 5.17
C VAL A 483 2.14 17.24 5.78
N ILE A 484 2.55 16.14 6.41
CA ILE A 484 3.87 15.91 6.98
C ILE A 484 4.59 14.88 6.10
N LYS A 485 5.78 15.24 5.63
CA LYS A 485 6.51 14.45 4.63
C LYS A 485 8.02 14.52 4.83
N GLY A 486 8.71 13.43 4.51
CA GLY A 486 10.17 13.35 4.58
C GLY A 486 10.92 13.46 3.26
#